data_AF-A0A348VV85-F1
#
_entry.id   AF-A0A348VV85-F1
#
_cell.length_a   1.000
_cell.length_b   1.000
_cell.length_c   1.000
_cell.angle_alpha   90.00
_cell.angle_beta   90.00
_cell.angle_gamma   90.00
#
_symmetry.space_group_name_H-M   'P 1'
#
loop_
_entity.id
_entity.type
_entity.pdbx_description
1 polymer ?
#
loop_
_entity_poly.entity_id
_entity_poly.type
_entity_poly.pdbx_seq_one_letter_code
_entity_poly.pdbx_strand_id
1 'polypeptide(L)'
;MPNLNRLQPLIALASRIQNLFGGKVAAGNYRRPRFRLPLIGKRLLPHLTGQTLHTLVRKNRKTRKGTQRVLFFSGCMITHVNPGIGEAVMEVLERNGVDVVVPREQVCCGLPSLAAGDRETFEGLRQQNLKVLRENDCDAIITACASCGSTLKEHYGPEL
;
A
#
# COMPACT_ATOMS: atom_id res chain seq x y z
N MET A 1 -5.54 -14.87 -3.23
CA MET A 1 -6.19 -13.90 -2.31
C MET A 1 -7.14 -12.98 -3.07
N PRO A 2 -8.29 -12.58 -2.50
CA PRO A 2 -9.19 -11.63 -3.14
C PRO A 2 -8.50 -10.27 -3.31
N ASN A 3 -8.63 -9.68 -4.50
CA ASN A 3 -8.07 -8.36 -4.81
C ASN A 3 -8.66 -7.31 -3.86
N LEU A 4 -7.82 -6.68 -3.01
CA LEU A 4 -8.28 -5.66 -2.04
C LEU A 4 -8.98 -4.48 -2.71
N ASN A 5 -8.74 -4.22 -4.00
CA ASN A 5 -9.49 -3.23 -4.75
C ASN A 5 -10.99 -3.58 -4.86
N ARG A 6 -11.35 -4.86 -4.93
CA ARG A 6 -12.77 -5.30 -4.92
C ARG A 6 -13.45 -5.06 -3.56
N LEU A 7 -12.67 -4.96 -2.49
CA LEU A 7 -13.17 -4.71 -1.14
C LEU A 7 -13.18 -3.22 -0.77
N GLN A 8 -12.72 -2.32 -1.66
CA GLN A 8 -12.75 -0.87 -1.43
C GLN A 8 -14.10 -0.31 -0.94
N PRO A 9 -15.27 -0.67 -1.52
CA PRO A 9 -16.55 -0.15 -1.01
C PRO A 9 -16.84 -0.61 0.43
N LEU A 10 -16.46 -1.84 0.78
CA LEU A 10 -16.58 -2.35 2.15
C LEU A 10 -15.61 -1.67 3.11
N ILE A 11 -14.36 -1.41 2.69
CA ILE A 11 -13.37 -0.68 3.48
C ILE A 11 -13.81 0.77 3.68
N ALA A 12 -14.37 1.42 2.66
CA ALA A 12 -14.89 2.78 2.76
C ALA A 12 -16.09 2.85 3.72
N LEU A 13 -17.00 1.86 3.66
CA LEU A 13 -18.09 1.73 4.62
C LEU A 13 -17.57 1.49 6.05
N ALA A 14 -16.63 0.56 6.21
CA ALA A 14 -15.99 0.28 7.49
C ALA A 14 -15.28 1.52 8.05
N SER A 15 -14.63 2.33 7.21
CA SER A 15 -13.99 3.59 7.59
C SER A 15 -14.98 4.65 8.13
N ARG A 16 -16.23 4.64 7.66
CA ARG A 16 -17.30 5.52 8.19
C ARG A 16 -17.84 5.04 9.53
N ILE A 17 -17.95 3.71 9.69
CA ILE A 17 -18.57 3.07 10.85
C ILE A 17 -17.57 2.83 11.99
N GLN A 18 -16.26 2.77 11.72
CA GLN A 18 -15.21 2.49 12.73
C GLN A 18 -15.20 3.50 13.91
N ASN A 19 -15.78 4.69 13.75
CA ASN A 19 -15.94 5.67 14.82
C ASN A 19 -16.83 5.19 15.97
N LEU A 20 -17.80 4.31 15.68
CA LEU A 20 -18.70 3.73 16.68
C LEU A 20 -18.01 2.65 17.52
N PHE A 21 -16.99 1.99 16.95
CA PHE A 21 -16.34 0.82 17.54
C PHE A 21 -14.94 1.09 18.10
N GLY A 22 -14.41 2.32 18.00
CA GLY A 22 -13.08 2.63 18.56
C GLY A 22 -12.77 4.12 18.76
N GLY A 23 -12.00 4.41 19.81
CA GLY A 23 -11.48 5.74 20.14
C GLY A 23 -10.12 6.01 19.49
N LYS A 24 -9.81 7.28 19.19
CA LYS A 24 -8.48 7.69 18.71
C LYS A 24 -7.44 7.50 19.82
N VAL A 25 -6.22 7.12 19.47
CA VAL A 25 -5.06 7.09 20.38
C VAL A 25 -4.06 8.15 19.94
N ALA A 26 -3.30 8.71 20.88
CA ALA A 26 -2.34 9.78 20.63
C ALA A 26 -1.15 9.35 19.74
N ALA A 27 -0.84 8.04 19.70
CA ALA A 27 0.27 7.51 18.91
C ALA A 27 -0.20 7.12 17.50
N GLY A 28 -0.20 8.08 16.58
CA GLY A 28 -0.36 7.86 15.12
C GLY A 28 -1.78 7.54 14.62
N ASN A 29 -1.89 7.07 13.37
CA ASN A 29 -3.14 6.69 12.71
C ASN A 29 -3.67 5.33 13.21
N TYR A 30 -3.83 5.19 14.52
CA TYR A 30 -4.32 3.98 15.17
C TYR A 30 -5.55 4.28 16.04
N ARG A 31 -6.31 3.24 16.36
CA ARG A 31 -7.52 3.30 17.16
C ARG A 31 -7.55 2.20 18.19
N ARG A 32 -8.09 2.52 19.36
CA ARG A 32 -8.34 1.55 20.42
C ARG A 32 -9.79 1.07 20.32
N PRO A 33 -10.05 -0.24 20.23
CA PRO A 33 -11.40 -0.78 20.26
C PRO A 33 -12.14 -0.33 21.52
N ARG A 34 -13.41 0.08 21.38
CA ARG A 34 -14.24 0.50 22.51
C ARG A 34 -14.66 -0.68 23.39
N PHE A 35 -14.81 -1.85 22.77
CA PHE A 35 -15.14 -3.10 23.44
C PHE A 35 -13.94 -4.04 23.44
N ARG A 36 -13.70 -4.73 24.57
CA ARG A 36 -12.69 -5.80 24.65
C ARG A 36 -13.23 -7.04 23.97
N LEU A 37 -12.90 -7.20 22.69
CA LEU A 37 -13.18 -8.42 21.94
C LEU A 37 -12.12 -9.48 22.29
N PRO A 38 -12.49 -10.72 22.66
CA PRO A 38 -11.55 -11.74 23.10
C PRO A 38 -10.45 -12.06 22.07
N LEU A 39 -10.74 -11.93 20.78
CA LEU A 39 -9.78 -12.16 19.68
C LEU A 39 -8.80 -10.99 19.42
N ILE A 40 -9.15 -9.77 19.82
CA ILE A 40 -8.39 -8.54 19.51
C ILE A 40 -7.72 -7.97 20.78
N GLY A 41 -8.21 -8.33 21.97
CA GLY A 41 -7.60 -7.99 23.24
C GLY A 41 -7.40 -6.48 23.41
N LYS A 42 -6.16 -6.07 23.68
CA LYS A 42 -5.75 -4.66 23.80
C LYS A 42 -5.06 -4.12 22.54
N ARG A 43 -5.11 -4.84 21.41
CA ARG A 43 -4.40 -4.44 20.18
C ARG A 43 -4.93 -3.11 19.65
N LEU A 44 -4.01 -2.30 19.15
CA LEU A 44 -4.33 -1.10 18.41
C LEU A 44 -4.67 -1.48 16.97
N LEU A 45 -5.79 -0.98 16.49
CA LEU A 45 -6.23 -1.19 15.12
C LEU A 45 -5.76 -0.02 14.25
N PRO A 46 -5.28 -0.27 13.03
CA PRO A 46 -5.00 0.83 12.11
C PRO A 46 -6.29 1.59 11.79
N HIS A 47 -6.19 2.90 11.67
CA HIS A 47 -7.27 3.72 11.15
C HIS A 47 -7.42 3.41 9.65
N LEU A 48 -8.55 2.84 9.26
CA LEU A 48 -8.84 2.61 7.85
C LEU A 48 -9.21 3.94 7.21
N THR A 49 -8.47 4.37 6.18
CA THR A 49 -8.84 5.56 5.44
C THR A 49 -9.96 5.25 4.45
N GLY A 50 -10.95 6.14 4.35
CA GLY A 50 -12.05 5.98 3.40
C GLY A 50 -11.61 6.13 1.94
N GLN A 51 -10.40 6.64 1.72
CA GLN A 51 -9.79 6.80 0.40
C GLN A 51 -8.47 6.05 0.34
N THR A 52 -8.20 5.44 -0.81
CA THR A 52 -6.94 4.77 -1.11
C THR A 52 -5.98 5.72 -1.83
N LEU A 53 -4.68 5.41 -1.81
CA LEU A 53 -3.68 6.18 -2.56
C LEU A 53 -4.09 6.35 -4.03
N HIS A 54 -4.53 5.28 -4.71
CA HIS A 54 -4.95 5.36 -6.11
C HIS A 54 -6.14 6.30 -6.36
N THR A 55 -6.99 6.51 -5.35
CA THR A 55 -8.11 7.46 -5.42
C THR A 55 -7.58 8.90 -5.32
N LEU A 56 -6.63 9.13 -4.40
CA LEU A 56 -6.00 10.42 -4.17
C LEU A 56 -5.13 10.86 -5.35
N VAL A 57 -4.31 9.93 -5.86
CA VAL A 57 -3.51 10.12 -7.08
C VAL A 57 -4.39 10.55 -8.24
N ARG A 58 -5.50 9.86 -8.52
CA ARG A 58 -6.40 10.23 -9.62
C ARG A 58 -6.98 11.64 -9.47
N LYS A 59 -7.24 12.09 -8.25
CA LYS A 59 -7.84 13.41 -7.98
C LYS A 59 -6.84 14.54 -8.17
N ASN A 60 -5.57 14.32 -7.82
CA ASN A 60 -4.56 15.37 -7.71
C ASN A 60 -3.47 15.33 -8.80
N ARG A 61 -3.47 14.33 -9.70
CA ARG A 61 -2.39 14.19 -10.70
C ARG A 61 -2.44 15.31 -11.74
N LYS A 62 -1.43 16.16 -11.72
CA LYS A 62 -1.06 17.01 -12.87
C LYS A 62 -0.02 16.22 -13.67
N THR A 63 -0.34 15.82 -14.90
CA THR A 63 0.62 15.12 -15.76
C THR A 63 1.85 16.01 -15.97
N ARG A 64 2.99 15.64 -15.38
CA ARG A 64 4.28 16.28 -15.61
C ARG A 64 5.14 15.32 -16.43
N LYS A 65 5.60 15.76 -17.60
CA LYS A 65 6.66 15.05 -18.34
C LYS A 65 7.96 15.28 -17.59
N GLY A 66 8.34 14.32 -16.75
CA GLY A 66 9.67 14.24 -16.17
C GLY A 66 10.69 13.67 -17.16
N THR A 67 11.97 13.89 -16.90
CA THR A 67 13.07 13.29 -17.68
C THR A 67 13.33 11.83 -17.29
N GLN A 68 12.97 11.44 -16.06
CA GLN A 68 13.04 10.08 -15.56
C GLN A 68 11.66 9.62 -15.13
N ARG A 69 11.35 8.35 -15.34
CA ARG A 69 10.07 7.72 -15.01
C ARG A 69 10.29 6.61 -14.01
N VAL A 70 9.64 6.70 -12.86
CA VAL A 70 9.79 5.72 -11.77
C VAL A 70 8.46 5.12 -11.39
N LEU A 71 8.49 3.86 -11.00
CA LEU A 71 7.34 3.15 -10.46
C LEU A 71 7.38 3.23 -8.94
N PHE A 72 6.35 3.81 -8.34
CA PHE A 72 6.21 3.82 -6.88
C PHE A 72 5.41 2.61 -6.39
N PHE A 73 6.13 1.66 -5.78
CA PHE A 73 5.56 0.51 -5.10
C PHE A 73 5.07 0.91 -3.71
N SER A 74 3.80 1.29 -3.62
CA SER A 74 3.19 1.76 -2.37
C SER A 74 2.93 0.62 -1.37
N GLY A 75 2.77 -0.61 -1.85
CA GLY A 75 2.40 -1.74 -1.02
C GLY A 75 1.03 -1.56 -0.31
N CYS A 76 0.69 -2.49 0.58
CA CYS A 76 -0.65 -2.52 1.16
C CYS A 76 -0.90 -1.41 2.21
N MET A 77 0.07 -1.14 3.08
CA MET A 77 -0.09 -0.20 4.21
C MET A 77 -0.18 1.26 3.75
N ILE A 78 0.70 1.71 2.85
CA ILE A 78 0.63 3.08 2.33
C ILE A 78 -0.67 3.23 1.52
N THR A 79 -1.07 2.23 0.75
CA THR A 79 -2.27 2.34 -0.09
C THR A 79 -3.57 2.46 0.70
N HIS A 80 -3.71 1.70 1.80
CA HIS A 80 -5.00 1.54 2.50
C HIS A 80 -5.05 2.11 3.93
N VAL A 81 -3.90 2.31 4.58
CA VAL A 81 -3.84 2.75 5.98
C VAL A 81 -3.29 4.17 6.07
N ASN A 82 -2.25 4.49 5.31
CA ASN A 82 -1.64 5.82 5.37
C ASN A 82 -1.29 6.39 3.98
N PRO A 83 -2.30 6.70 3.15
CA PRO A 83 -2.08 7.18 1.79
C PRO A 83 -1.41 8.54 1.71
N GLY A 84 -1.45 9.35 2.78
CA GLY A 84 -0.71 10.61 2.86
C GLY A 84 0.81 10.44 2.73
N ILE A 85 1.37 9.29 3.13
CA ILE A 85 2.79 8.98 2.87
C ILE A 85 3.05 8.87 1.37
N GLY A 86 2.15 8.19 0.64
CA GLY A 86 2.29 8.03 -0.80
C GLY A 86 2.17 9.37 -1.55
N GLU A 87 1.23 10.23 -1.12
CA GLU A 87 1.12 11.59 -1.65
C GLU A 87 2.40 12.40 -1.43
N ALA A 88 2.96 12.38 -0.21
CA ALA A 88 4.20 13.10 0.10
C ALA A 88 5.40 12.59 -0.70
N VAL A 89 5.53 11.27 -0.89
CA VAL A 89 6.60 10.68 -1.71
C VAL A 89 6.47 11.13 -3.17
N MET A 90 5.26 11.06 -3.73
CA MET A 90 5.01 11.52 -5.10
C MET A 90 5.29 13.00 -5.24
N GLU A 91 4.84 13.82 -4.30
CA GLU A 91 5.08 15.26 -4.32
C GLU A 91 6.58 15.60 -4.32
N VAL A 92 7.38 14.92 -3.50
CA VAL A 92 8.84 15.11 -3.48
C VAL A 92 9.45 14.72 -4.82
N LEU A 93 9.10 13.56 -5.38
CA LEU A 93 9.64 13.08 -6.66
C LEU A 93 9.23 13.99 -7.84
N GLU A 94 7.96 14.37 -7.92
CA GLU A 94 7.41 15.23 -8.98
C GLU A 94 7.96 16.67 -8.91
N ARG A 95 8.30 17.16 -7.72
CA ARG A 95 9.00 18.45 -7.54
C ARG A 95 10.46 18.39 -8.03
N ASN A 96 11.07 17.21 -8.03
CA ASN A 96 12.40 16.97 -8.58
C ASN A 96 12.38 16.55 -10.05
N GLY A 97 11.26 16.71 -10.76
CA GLY A 97 11.16 16.45 -12.20
C GLY A 97 11.08 14.97 -12.58
N VAL A 98 10.69 14.10 -11.66
CA VAL A 98 10.48 12.67 -11.90
C VAL A 98 9.01 12.39 -12.20
N ASP A 99 8.71 11.66 -13.28
CA ASP A 99 7.37 11.15 -13.55
C ASP A 99 7.12 9.88 -12.72
N VAL A 100 6.16 9.97 -11.78
CA VAL A 100 5.84 8.86 -10.88
C VAL A 100 4.59 8.13 -11.38
N VAL A 101 4.72 6.83 -11.58
CA VAL A 101 3.62 5.92 -11.89
C VAL A 101 3.29 5.07 -10.68
N VAL A 102 1.99 4.93 -10.38
CA VAL A 102 1.48 4.09 -9.30
C VAL A 102 0.45 3.11 -9.87
N PRO A 103 0.88 1.93 -10.38
CA PRO A 103 -0.01 0.95 -10.98
C PRO A 103 -1.07 0.49 -9.97
N ARG A 104 -2.33 0.35 -10.40
CA ARG A 104 -3.44 -0.04 -9.51
C ARG A 104 -3.46 -1.52 -9.19
N GLU A 105 -2.78 -2.29 -10.02
CA GLU A 105 -2.81 -3.75 -10.07
C GLU A 105 -1.79 -4.37 -9.11
N GLN A 106 -0.88 -3.56 -8.54
CA GLN A 106 0.08 -4.02 -7.54
C GLN A 106 -0.62 -4.47 -6.26
N VAL A 107 -0.11 -5.54 -5.66
CA VAL A 107 -0.64 -6.17 -4.45
C VAL A 107 0.42 -6.16 -3.33
N CYS A 108 0.09 -6.76 -2.19
CA CYS A 108 1.03 -6.91 -1.08
C CYS A 108 2.37 -7.49 -1.55
N CYS A 109 3.50 -7.03 -0.99
CA CYS A 109 4.82 -7.58 -1.31
C CYS A 109 4.95 -9.07 -0.94
N GLY A 110 4.09 -9.56 -0.02
CA GLY A 110 4.02 -10.96 0.38
C GLY A 110 4.84 -11.31 1.62
N LEU A 111 5.58 -10.36 2.23
CA LEU A 111 6.39 -10.62 3.42
C LEU A 111 5.63 -11.34 4.55
N PRO A 112 4.39 -10.96 4.92
CA PRO A 112 3.68 -11.65 6.00
C PRO A 112 3.40 -13.12 5.68
N SER A 113 3.06 -13.44 4.43
CA SER A 113 2.84 -14.83 3.98
C SER A 113 4.14 -15.61 4.02
N LEU A 114 5.23 -15.02 3.54
CA LEU A 114 6.56 -15.65 3.58
C LEU A 114 7.01 -15.92 5.03
N ALA A 115 6.86 -14.95 5.92
CA ALA A 115 7.20 -15.09 7.34
C ALA A 115 6.33 -16.12 8.07
N ALA A 116 5.08 -16.31 7.62
CA ALA A 116 4.17 -17.33 8.15
C ALA A 116 4.43 -18.73 7.55
N GLY A 117 5.38 -18.87 6.61
CA GLY A 117 5.65 -20.14 5.90
C GLY A 117 4.68 -20.45 4.76
N ASP A 118 3.74 -19.56 4.45
CA ASP A 118 2.79 -19.69 3.34
C ASP A 118 3.45 -19.24 2.02
N ARG A 119 4.29 -20.13 1.48
CA ARG A 119 5.03 -19.92 0.24
C ARG A 119 4.14 -19.88 -1.00
N GLU A 120 3.05 -20.63 -1.00
CA GLU A 120 2.11 -20.65 -2.13
C GLU A 120 1.46 -19.29 -2.32
N THR A 121 0.94 -18.69 -1.24
CA THR A 121 0.38 -17.34 -1.30
C THR A 121 1.45 -16.31 -1.65
N PHE A 122 2.66 -16.43 -1.09
CA PHE A 122 3.77 -15.54 -1.43
C PHE A 122 4.06 -15.55 -2.93
N GLU A 123 4.19 -16.74 -3.53
CA GLU A 123 4.51 -16.88 -4.95
C GLU A 123 3.39 -16.30 -5.84
N GLY A 124 2.12 -16.53 -5.49
CA GLY A 124 1.00 -15.92 -6.20
C GLY A 124 1.02 -14.38 -6.16
N LEU A 125 1.35 -13.79 -5.01
CA LEU A 125 1.51 -12.33 -4.88
C LEU A 125 2.71 -11.81 -5.66
N ARG A 126 3.85 -12.52 -5.59
CA ARG A 126 5.09 -12.19 -6.30
C ARG A 126 4.87 -12.16 -7.81
N GLN A 127 4.26 -13.21 -8.37
CA GLN A 127 3.98 -13.30 -9.81
C GLN A 127 3.05 -12.19 -10.31
N GLN A 128 2.00 -11.88 -9.55
CA GLN A 128 1.13 -10.75 -9.90
C GLN A 128 1.90 -9.43 -9.89
N ASN A 129 2.71 -9.18 -8.87
CA ASN A 129 3.51 -7.96 -8.82
C ASN A 129 4.54 -7.90 -9.95
N LEU A 130 5.26 -8.99 -10.25
CA LEU A 130 6.21 -9.03 -11.36
C LEU A 130 5.57 -8.69 -12.69
N LYS A 131 4.36 -9.22 -12.96
CA LYS A 131 3.60 -8.86 -14.16
C LYS A 131 3.38 -7.35 -14.24
N VAL A 132 2.87 -6.75 -13.17
CA VAL A 132 2.56 -5.32 -13.11
C VAL A 132 3.82 -4.46 -13.22
N LEU A 133 4.89 -4.84 -12.53
CA LEU A 133 6.15 -4.10 -12.50
C LEU A 133 6.82 -4.10 -13.88
N ARG A 134 6.78 -5.23 -14.61
CA ARG A 134 7.36 -5.37 -15.95
C ARG A 134 6.54 -4.71 -17.05
N GLU A 135 5.22 -4.65 -16.92
CA GLU A 135 4.34 -3.97 -17.89
C GLU A 135 4.53 -2.44 -17.90
N ASN A 136 5.23 -1.89 -16.89
CA ASN A 136 5.50 -0.48 -16.76
C ASN A 136 6.98 -0.20 -17.07
N ASP A 137 7.24 0.31 -18.26
CA ASP A 137 8.58 0.78 -18.68
C ASP A 137 9.02 1.98 -17.83
N CYS A 138 9.84 1.72 -16.80
CA CYS A 138 10.29 2.68 -15.80
C CYS A 138 11.78 2.45 -15.48
N ASP A 139 12.51 3.53 -15.20
CA ASP A 139 13.95 3.52 -14.90
C ASP A 139 14.26 2.87 -13.55
N ALA A 140 13.33 2.97 -12.59
CA ALA A 140 13.51 2.45 -11.24
C ALA A 140 12.18 2.14 -10.55
N ILE A 141 12.24 1.21 -9.59
CA ILE A 141 11.16 0.94 -8.64
C ILE A 141 11.52 1.55 -7.30
N ILE A 142 10.65 2.41 -6.79
CA ILE A 142 10.83 3.12 -5.52
C ILE A 142 9.76 2.65 -4.53
N THR A 143 10.14 2.45 -3.27
CA THR A 143 9.18 2.23 -2.18
C THR A 143 9.59 2.99 -0.92
N ALA A 144 8.60 3.48 -0.18
CA ALA A 144 8.80 4.14 1.12
C ALA A 144 8.57 3.16 2.29
N CYS A 145 8.53 1.86 2.01
CA CYS A 145 8.31 0.82 3.00
C CYS A 145 9.52 -0.11 3.05
N ALA A 146 10.26 -0.08 4.16
CA ALA A 146 11.48 -0.89 4.32
C ALA A 146 11.24 -2.39 4.12
N SER A 147 10.13 -2.91 4.63
CA SER A 147 9.77 -4.32 4.44
C SER A 147 9.43 -4.66 2.99
N CYS A 148 8.76 -3.77 2.26
CA CYS A 148 8.56 -3.94 0.82
C CYS A 148 9.91 -3.89 0.09
N GLY A 149 10.78 -2.94 0.42
CA GLY A 149 12.09 -2.78 -0.21
C GLY A 149 12.99 -4.00 -0.05
N SER A 150 13.12 -4.53 1.17
CA SER A 150 13.87 -5.76 1.44
C SER A 150 13.24 -6.97 0.72
N THR A 151 11.91 -7.11 0.77
CA THR A 151 11.24 -8.24 0.10
C THR A 151 11.41 -8.21 -1.42
N LEU A 152 11.28 -7.05 -2.05
CA LEU A 152 11.51 -6.89 -3.49
C LEU A 152 12.97 -7.21 -3.84
N LYS A 153 13.93 -6.74 -3.04
CA LYS A 153 15.36 -6.94 -3.32
C LYS A 153 15.82 -8.39 -3.09
N GLU A 154 15.35 -9.03 -2.04
CA GLU A 154 15.90 -10.30 -1.55
C GLU A 154 15.06 -11.52 -1.97
N HIS A 155 13.77 -11.33 -2.25
CA HIS A 155 12.83 -12.44 -2.48
C HIS A 155 12.11 -12.40 -3.83
N TYR A 156 12.26 -11.35 -4.63
CA TYR A 156 11.66 -11.32 -5.98
C TYR A 156 12.59 -11.91 -7.04
N GLY A 157 13.88 -12.08 -6.73
CA GLY A 157 14.87 -12.69 -7.62
C GLY A 157 15.35 -11.74 -8.72
N PRO A 158 16.21 -12.22 -9.64
CA PRO A 158 16.77 -11.45 -10.75
C PRO A 158 15.75 -11.12 -11.86
N GLU A 159 14.52 -11.59 -11.66
CA GLU A 159 13.38 -11.43 -12.54
C GLU A 159 12.77 -10.02 -12.48
N LEU A 160 13.08 -9.27 -11.43
CA LEU A 160 12.68 -7.89 -11.24
C LEU A 160 13.64 -6.93 -11.95
#